data_AF-I0KBB6-F1
#
_entry.id   AF-I0KBB6-F1
#
_cell.length_a   1.000
_cell.length_b   1.000
_cell.length_c   1.000
_cell.angle_alpha   90.00
_cell.angle_beta   90.00
_cell.angle_gamma   90.00
#
_symmetry.space_group_name_H-M   'P 1'
#
loop_
_entity.id
_entity.type
_entity.pdbx_description
1 polymer ?
#
loop_
_entity_poly.entity_id
_entity_poly.type
_entity_poly.pdbx_seq_one_letter_code
_entity_poly.pdbx_strand_id
1 'polypeptide(L)'
;MIKTLFSVGLLAISAFLSLKHGWDAFQPASAEQTSLLADLGISKAIMPYFGVFSIVIGLMLLFPQTFFISNVLNAITIVLIMALALRAGNVSLALLEIPFLAMPLILIRLTYPFTC
;
A
#
# COMPACT_ATOMS: atom_id res chain seq x y z
N MET A 1 -16.58 9.03 -20.36
CA MET A 1 -15.64 10.18 -20.27
C MET A 1 -15.38 10.63 -18.83
N ILE A 2 -16.39 10.94 -18.01
CA ILE A 2 -16.14 11.41 -16.62
C ILE A 2 -15.48 10.34 -15.73
N LYS A 3 -15.87 9.06 -15.87
CA LYS A 3 -15.29 7.93 -15.12
C LYS A 3 -13.79 7.80 -15.39
N THR A 4 -13.37 7.95 -16.64
CA THR A 4 -11.97 7.92 -17.06
C THR A 4 -11.16 9.04 -16.41
N LEU A 5 -11.68 10.27 -16.36
CA LEU A 5 -10.95 11.40 -15.76
C LEU A 5 -10.74 11.21 -14.25
N PHE A 6 -11.80 10.79 -13.54
CA PHE A 6 -11.71 10.50 -12.11
C PHE A 6 -10.74 9.35 -11.83
N SER A 7 -10.77 8.32 -12.64
CA SER A 7 -9.97 7.14 -12.41
C SER A 7 -8.51 7.32 -12.85
N VAL A 8 -8.19 8.13 -13.87
CA VAL A 8 -6.79 8.58 -14.11
C VAL A 8 -6.28 9.38 -12.92
N GLY A 9 -7.11 10.29 -12.38
CA GLY A 9 -6.77 11.02 -11.16
C GLY A 9 -6.52 10.09 -9.97
N LEU A 10 -7.38 9.10 -9.77
CA LEU A 10 -7.24 8.10 -8.70
C LEU A 10 -5.98 7.25 -8.85
N LEU A 11 -5.65 6.87 -10.09
CA LEU A 11 -4.45 6.10 -10.43
C LEU A 11 -3.18 6.94 -10.20
N ALA A 12 -3.19 8.22 -10.61
CA ALA A 12 -2.11 9.15 -10.34
C ALA A 12 -1.91 9.38 -8.83
N ILE A 13 -2.99 9.54 -8.06
CA ILE A 13 -2.95 9.67 -6.60
C ILE A 13 -2.43 8.36 -5.97
N SER A 14 -2.89 7.20 -6.45
CA SER A 14 -2.46 5.89 -5.93
C SER A 14 -0.98 5.62 -6.23
N ALA A 15 -0.50 5.94 -7.43
CA ALA A 15 0.90 5.85 -7.80
C ALA A 15 1.76 6.83 -7.00
N PHE A 16 1.30 8.07 -6.82
CA PHE A 16 1.98 9.07 -6.00
C PHE A 16 2.06 8.66 -4.53
N LEU A 17 0.97 8.14 -3.96
CA LEU A 17 0.95 7.61 -2.59
C LEU A 17 1.87 6.40 -2.46
N SER A 18 1.88 5.48 -3.43
CA SER A 18 2.78 4.30 -3.39
C SER A 18 4.25 4.71 -3.45
N LEU A 19 4.59 5.68 -4.30
CA LEU A 19 5.94 6.25 -4.37
C LEU A 19 6.30 7.01 -3.10
N LYS A 20 5.37 7.77 -2.53
CA LYS A 20 5.56 8.48 -1.26
C LYS A 20 5.76 7.51 -0.10
N HIS A 21 4.92 6.47 0.03
CA HIS A 21 5.08 5.42 1.03
C HIS A 21 6.40 4.65 0.86
N GLY A 22 6.79 4.41 -0.39
CA GLY A 22 8.10 3.84 -0.71
C GLY A 22 9.26 4.73 -0.25
N TRP A 23 9.19 6.02 -0.54
CA TRP A 23 10.20 7.01 -0.15
C TRP A 23 10.26 7.25 1.36
N ASP A 24 9.11 7.32 2.03
CA ASP A 24 9.00 7.47 3.49
C ASP A 24 9.60 6.25 4.21
N ALA A 25 9.54 5.05 3.62
CA ALA A 25 10.21 3.86 4.14
C ALA A 25 11.74 3.87 4.02
N PHE A 26 12.32 4.76 3.19
CA PHE A 26 13.76 5.02 3.13
C PHE A 26 14.21 6.18 4.02
N GLN A 27 13.28 6.99 4.52
CA GLN A 27 13.59 8.03 5.49
C GLN A 27 13.76 7.41 6.89
N PRO A 28 14.54 8.03 7.79
CA PRO A 28 14.60 7.60 9.17
C PRO A 28 13.19 7.65 9.76
N ALA A 29 12.66 6.47 10.06
CA ALA A 29 11.33 6.33 10.65
C ALA A 29 11.19 7.27 11.84
N SER A 30 10.07 8.00 11.88
CA SER A 30 9.75 8.83 13.04
C SER A 30 9.76 7.97 14.30
N ALA A 31 10.01 8.57 15.47
CA ALA A 31 10.02 7.84 16.74
C ALA A 31 8.73 7.00 16.94
N GLU A 32 7.62 7.48 16.40
CA GLU A 32 6.30 6.85 16.39
C GLU A 32 6.22 5.65 15.44
N GLN A 33 6.72 5.74 14.20
CA GLN A 33 6.82 4.58 13.30
C GLN A 33 7.77 3.52 13.85
N THR A 34 8.82 3.98 14.52
CA THR A 34 9.84 3.12 15.12
C THR A 34 9.31 2.35 16.33
N SER A 35 8.52 2.99 17.19
CA SER A 35 7.86 2.33 18.31
C SER A 35 6.80 1.35 17.82
N LEU A 36 6.02 1.72 16.81
CA LEU A 36 5.03 0.84 16.19
C LEU A 36 5.69 -0.41 15.58
N LEU A 37 6.82 -0.28 14.88
CA LEU A 37 7.56 -1.44 14.34
C LEU A 37 8.19 -2.31 15.42
N ALA A 38 8.68 -1.69 16.49
CA ALA A 38 9.19 -2.42 17.65
C ALA A 38 8.07 -3.23 18.34
N ASP A 39 6.89 -2.64 18.51
CA ASP A 39 5.70 -3.32 19.04
C ASP A 39 5.25 -4.47 18.13
N LEU A 40 5.37 -4.30 16.82
CA LEU A 40 5.05 -5.31 15.81
C LEU A 40 6.03 -6.49 15.76
N GLY A 41 7.15 -6.42 16.50
CA GLY A 41 8.23 -7.41 16.41
C GLY A 41 8.90 -7.47 15.03
N ILE A 42 8.69 -6.45 14.20
CA ILE A 42 9.25 -6.35 12.86
C ILE A 42 10.59 -5.61 12.98
N SER A 43 11.67 -6.31 12.64
CA SER A 43 13.00 -5.69 12.61
C SER A 43 13.02 -4.49 11.67
N LYS A 44 13.62 -3.37 12.09
CA LYS A 44 13.83 -2.18 11.23
C LYS A 44 14.49 -2.51 9.89
N ALA A 45 15.19 -3.65 9.82
CA ALA A 45 15.79 -4.17 8.60
C ALA A 45 14.77 -4.49 7.49
N ILE A 46 13.50 -4.73 7.82
CA ILE A 46 12.43 -5.07 6.87
C ILE A 46 11.82 -3.82 6.21
N MET A 47 11.93 -2.65 6.84
CA MET A 47 11.39 -1.37 6.36
C MET A 47 11.87 -0.99 4.94
N PRO A 48 13.18 -1.06 4.61
CA PRO A 48 13.64 -0.79 3.25
C PRO A 48 13.14 -1.82 2.22
N TYR A 49 12.88 -3.08 2.61
CA TYR A 49 12.28 -4.06 1.71
C TYR A 49 10.84 -3.69 1.37
N PHE A 50 10.04 -3.27 2.35
CA PHE A 50 8.69 -2.74 2.11
C PHE A 50 8.74 -1.47 1.25
N GLY A 51 9.74 -0.61 1.45
CA GLY A 51 9.96 0.57 0.61
C GLY A 51 10.20 0.23 -0.86
N VAL A 52 11.15 -0.67 -1.15
CA VAL A 52 11.39 -1.19 -2.51
C VAL A 52 10.13 -1.83 -3.07
N PHE A 53 9.45 -2.66 -2.28
CA PHE A 53 8.25 -3.37 -2.70
C PHE A 53 7.11 -2.41 -3.07
N SER A 54 6.93 -1.33 -2.29
CA SER A 54 5.92 -0.30 -2.53
C SER A 54 6.24 0.52 -3.80
N ILE A 55 7.52 0.81 -4.08
CA ILE A 55 7.94 1.43 -5.35
C ILE A 55 7.67 0.49 -6.53
N VAL A 56 8.00 -0.79 -6.40
CA VAL A 56 7.74 -1.79 -7.44
C VAL A 56 6.24 -1.93 -7.70
N ILE A 57 5.41 -2.01 -6.65
CA ILE A 57 3.95 -2.01 -6.78
C ILE A 57 3.47 -0.72 -7.45
N GLY A 58 3.98 0.45 -7.05
CA GLY A 58 3.63 1.73 -7.65
C GLY A 58 3.95 1.80 -9.15
N LEU A 59 5.11 1.28 -9.56
CA LEU A 59 5.49 1.15 -10.97
C LEU A 59 4.60 0.16 -11.71
N MET A 60 4.33 -1.01 -11.13
CA MET A 60 3.45 -2.02 -11.71
C MET A 60 1.99 -1.54 -11.80
N LEU A 61 1.55 -0.64 -10.92
CA LEU A 61 0.20 -0.06 -10.94
C LEU A 61 0.00 0.89 -12.13
N LEU A 62 1.08 1.49 -12.65
CA LEU A 62 1.07 2.33 -13.86
C LEU A 62 0.87 1.51 -15.14
N PHE A 63 1.26 0.22 -15.14
CA PHE A 63 1.10 -0.65 -16.29
C PHE A 63 -0.20 -1.45 -16.21
N PRO A 64 -1.08 -1.40 -17.23
CA PRO A 64 -2.38 -2.04 -17.15
C PRO A 64 -2.37 -3.56 -17.06
N GLN A 65 -1.39 -4.19 -17.72
CA GLN A 65 -1.15 -5.63 -17.64
C GLN A 65 -0.84 -6.11 -16.22
N THR A 66 -0.24 -5.24 -15.39
CA THR A 66 0.13 -5.57 -14.00
C THR A 66 -0.79 -4.93 -12.97
N PHE A 67 -1.78 -4.13 -13.38
CA PHE A 67 -2.69 -3.43 -12.46
C PHE A 67 -3.36 -4.38 -11.46
N PHE A 68 -3.93 -5.49 -11.94
CA PHE A 68 -4.60 -6.46 -11.09
C PHE A 68 -3.63 -7.10 -10.08
N ILE A 69 -2.48 -7.59 -10.56
CA ILE A 69 -1.44 -8.19 -9.71
C ILE A 69 -0.87 -7.19 -8.71
N SER A 70 -0.70 -5.93 -9.09
CA SER A 70 -0.21 -4.87 -8.21
C SER A 70 -1.16 -4.63 -7.05
N ASN A 71 -2.45 -4.51 -7.32
CA ASN A 71 -3.46 -4.32 -6.28
C ASN A 71 -3.61 -5.57 -5.39
N VAL A 72 -3.50 -6.78 -5.95
CA VAL A 72 -3.48 -8.03 -5.18
C VAL A 72 -2.27 -8.09 -4.25
N LEU A 73 -1.07 -7.82 -4.77
CA LEU A 73 0.16 -7.77 -3.98
C LEU A 73 0.07 -6.72 -2.86
N ASN A 74 -0.50 -5.55 -3.16
CA ASN A 74 -0.70 -4.49 -2.17
C ASN A 74 -1.67 -4.94 -1.07
N ALA A 75 -2.80 -5.57 -1.43
CA ALA A 75 -3.76 -6.10 -0.47
C ALA A 75 -3.15 -7.20 0.43
N ILE A 76 -2.39 -8.13 -0.15
CA ILE A 76 -1.68 -9.18 0.63
C ILE A 76 -0.71 -8.55 1.64
N THR A 77 0.03 -7.53 1.20
CA THR A 77 1.01 -6.83 2.04
C THR A 77 0.34 -6.15 3.23
N ILE A 78 -0.78 -5.46 2.99
CA ILE A 78 -1.55 -4.77 4.04
C ILE A 78 -2.18 -5.78 5.01
N VAL A 79 -2.76 -6.87 4.50
CA VAL A 79 -3.30 -7.95 5.35
C VAL A 79 -2.20 -8.57 6.21
N LEU A 80 -1.00 -8.75 5.67
CA LEU A 80 0.13 -9.29 6.40
C LEU A 80 0.58 -8.35 7.53
N ILE A 81 0.66 -7.04 7.27
CA ILE A 81 0.93 -6.03 8.30
C ILE A 81 -0.17 -6.03 9.36
N MET A 82 -1.44 -6.05 8.97
CA MET A 82 -2.57 -6.14 9.90
C MET A 82 -2.52 -7.41 10.77
N ALA A 83 -2.17 -8.55 10.19
CA ALA A 83 -2.03 -9.81 10.94
C ALA A 83 -0.89 -9.72 11.97
N LEU A 84 0.23 -9.09 11.61
CA LEU A 84 1.32 -8.82 12.55
C LEU A 84 0.90 -7.82 13.64
N ALA A 85 0.11 -6.82 13.30
CA ALA A 85 -0.48 -5.84 14.24
C ALA A 85 -1.40 -6.49 15.27
N LEU A 86 -2.29 -7.36 14.81
CA LEU A 86 -3.17 -8.12 15.69
C LEU A 86 -2.39 -9.09 16.57
N ARG A 87 -1.36 -9.76 16.02
CA ARG A 87 -0.46 -10.64 16.79
C ARG A 87 0.31 -9.88 17.88
N ALA A 88 0.68 -8.63 17.62
CA ALA A 88 1.33 -7.73 18.57
C ALA A 88 0.36 -7.09 19.59
N GLY A 89 -0.95 -7.33 19.46
CA GLY A 89 -1.98 -6.71 20.30
C GLY A 89 -2.30 -5.25 19.93
N ASN A 90 -1.77 -4.73 18.82
CA ASN A 90 -1.98 -3.36 18.37
C ASN A 90 -3.17 -3.29 17.38
N VAL A 91 -4.38 -3.35 17.94
CA VAL A 91 -5.64 -3.27 17.17
C VAL A 91 -5.81 -1.90 16.51
N SER A 92 -5.32 -0.83 17.14
CA SER A 92 -5.36 0.54 16.60
C SER A 92 -4.61 0.65 15.27
N LEU A 93 -3.44 0.01 15.16
CA LEU A 93 -2.69 -0.03 13.90
C LEU A 93 -3.42 -0.84 12.84
N ALA A 94 -3.99 -2.00 13.21
CA ALA A 94 -4.80 -2.80 12.28
C ALA A 94 -6.01 -2.02 11.73
N LEU A 95 -6.65 -1.19 12.55
CA LEU A 95 -7.76 -0.31 12.16
C LEU A 95 -7.32 0.80 11.19
N LEU A 96 -6.12 1.35 11.39
CA LEU A 96 -5.55 2.40 10.53
C LEU A 96 -5.26 1.88 9.12
N GLU A 97 -4.90 0.60 8.99
CA GLU A 97 -4.62 -0.08 7.72
C GLU A 97 -5.88 -0.44 6.89
N ILE A 98 -7.07 -0.47 7.50
CA ILE A 98 -8.35 -0.79 6.81
C ILE A 98 -8.63 0.11 5.58
N PRO A 99 -8.54 1.46 5.65
CA PRO A 99 -8.72 2.31 4.47
C PRO A 99 -7.70 2.01 3.37
N PHE A 100 -6.47 1.64 3.74
CA PHE A 100 -5.44 1.25 2.78
C PHE A 100 -5.76 -0.10 2.12
N LEU A 101 -6.36 -1.05 2.83
CA LEU A 101 -6.84 -2.32 2.24
C LEU A 101 -8.05 -2.11 1.33
N ALA A 102 -8.94 -1.18 1.70
CA ALA A 102 -10.13 -0.88 0.90
C ALA A 102 -9.77 -0.30 -0.47
N MET A 103 -8.75 0.57 -0.56
CA MET A 103 -8.29 1.18 -1.81
C MET A 103 -7.99 0.19 -2.94
N PRO A 104 -7.07 -0.79 -2.81
CA PRO A 104 -6.76 -1.75 -3.87
C PRO A 104 -7.95 -2.65 -4.23
N LEU A 105 -8.80 -3.01 -3.25
CA LEU A 105 -10.01 -3.79 -3.51
C LEU A 105 -11.06 -3.00 -4.31
N ILE A 106 -11.23 -1.72 -3.99
CA ILE A 106 -12.09 -0.78 -4.74
C ILE A 106 -11.53 -0.59 -6.15
N LEU A 107 -10.21 -0.44 -6.29
CA LEU A 107 -9.52 -0.31 -7.57
C LEU A 107 -9.72 -1.54 -8.48
N ILE A 108 -9.64 -2.75 -7.91
CA ILE A 108 -9.95 -4.00 -8.62
C ILE A 108 -11.39 -4.01 -9.11
N ARG A 109 -12.36 -3.63 -8.24
CA ARG A 109 -13.78 -3.59 -8.61
C ARG A 109 -14.13 -2.52 -9.63
N LEU A 110 -13.40 -1.40 -9.64
CA LEU A 110 -13.63 -0.30 -10.59
C LEU A 110 -13.17 -0.63 -12.03
N THR A 111 -12.53 -1.78 -12.26
CA THR A 111 -12.07 -2.28 -13.58
C THR A 111 -11.33 -1.20 -14.39
N TYR A 112 -10.49 -0.43 -13.71
CA TYR A 112 -9.68 0.63 -14.30
C TYR A 112 -8.24 0.11 -14.53
N PRO A 113 -7.53 0.41 -15.63
CA PRO A 113 -7.71 1.59 -16.49
C PRO A 113 -8.40 1.34 -17.83
N PHE A 114 -8.70 0.10 -18.20
CA PHE A 114 -9.03 -0.21 -19.59
C PHE A 114 -10.05 -1.35 -19.72
N THR A 115 -11.30 -1.12 -19.36
CA THR A 115 -12.37 -1.76 -20.13
C THR A 115 -12.43 -1.07 -21.49
N CYS A 116 -12.01 -1.79 -22.53
CA CYS A 116 -12.42 -1.54 -23.91
C CYS A 116 -13.95 -1.52 -24.01
#